data_AF-A0A9E4T044-F1
#
_entry.id   AF-A0A9E4T044-F1
#
_cell.length_a   1.000
_cell.length_b   1.000
_cell.length_c   1.000
_cell.angle_alpha   90.00
_cell.angle_beta   90.00
_cell.angle_gamma   90.00
#
_symmetry.space_group_name_H-M   'P 1'
#
loop_
_entity.id
_entity.type
_entity.pdbx_description
1 polymer ?
#
loop_
_entity_poly.entity_id
_entity_poly.type
_entity_poly.pdbx_seq_one_letter_code
_entity_poly.pdbx_strand_id
1 'polypeptide(L)'
;MATAGISFIREHTEAIEPPRALWVPFELGRPLGAPNEPDFQIDVLRTLLRTLDEKHGPVLVDYPHEAPASSGAEEPWACLIPPPPLKPAGSEAEALSQRLNQEISLLRPWYDESVSSRGRTAVRTSGLTIADMVSVLAPYAAGE
;
A
#
# COMPACT_ATOMS: atom_id res chain seq x y z
N MET A 1 3.11 13.25 -20.86
CA MET A 1 4.08 12.16 -20.64
C MET A 1 5.25 12.71 -19.83
N ALA A 2 5.84 11.92 -18.94
CA ALA A 2 7.00 12.34 -18.16
C ALA A 2 8.26 12.40 -19.05
N THR A 3 9.10 13.42 -18.86
CA THR A 3 10.34 13.63 -19.63
C THR A 3 11.51 12.77 -19.14
N ALA A 4 11.49 12.43 -17.85
CA ALA A 4 12.36 11.46 -17.18
C ALA A 4 11.60 10.87 -15.97
N GLY A 5 11.88 9.62 -15.61
CA GLY A 5 11.22 8.93 -14.49
C GLY A 5 12.18 8.13 -13.61
N ILE A 6 11.82 7.93 -12.35
CA ILE A 6 12.51 6.99 -11.45
C ILE A 6 11.78 5.65 -11.51
N SER A 7 12.54 4.57 -11.62
CA SER A 7 12.01 3.21 -11.68
C SER A 7 12.56 2.33 -10.57
N PHE A 8 11.70 1.48 -10.04
CA PHE A 8 12.02 0.50 -9.01
C PHE A 8 12.18 -0.93 -9.54
N ILE A 9 11.58 -1.21 -10.71
CA ILE A 9 11.55 -2.57 -11.29
C ILE A 9 12.20 -2.48 -12.67
N ARG A 10 13.42 -3.02 -12.77
CA ARG A 10 14.25 -2.92 -13.97
C ARG A 10 13.54 -3.54 -15.18
N GLU A 11 13.04 -4.75 -15.00
CA GLU A 11 12.44 -5.59 -16.04
C GLU A 11 11.23 -4.89 -16.68
N HIS A 12 10.42 -4.21 -15.88
CA HIS A 12 9.30 -3.43 -16.39
C HIS A 12 9.76 -2.21 -17.20
N THR A 13 10.87 -1.60 -16.81
CA THR A 13 11.40 -0.40 -17.47
C THR A 13 12.02 -0.75 -18.81
N GLU A 14 12.76 -1.85 -18.85
CA GLU A 14 13.33 -2.40 -20.08
C GLU A 14 12.22 -2.79 -21.06
N ALA A 15 11.10 -3.36 -20.59
CA ALA A 15 9.96 -3.70 -21.44
C ALA A 15 9.15 -2.49 -21.94
N ILE A 16 9.04 -1.43 -21.12
CA ILE A 16 8.28 -0.22 -21.45
C ILE A 16 9.09 0.73 -22.35
N GLU A 17 10.42 0.69 -22.27
CA GLU A 17 11.34 1.57 -23.00
C GLU A 17 10.97 3.06 -22.89
N PRO A 18 10.82 3.62 -21.67
CA PRO A 18 10.51 5.03 -21.53
C PRO A 18 11.65 5.89 -22.10
N PRO A 19 11.37 7.14 -22.52
CA PRO A 19 12.39 7.99 -23.12
C PRO A 19 13.67 8.11 -22.27
N ARG A 20 13.51 8.26 -20.95
CA ARG A 20 14.59 8.33 -19.97
C ARG A 20 14.12 7.79 -18.62
N ALA A 21 14.92 6.93 -18.01
CA ALA A 21 14.67 6.42 -16.67
C ALA A 21 15.95 6.27 -15.86
N LEU A 22 15.84 6.54 -14.55
CA LEU A 22 16.83 6.17 -13.55
C LEU A 22 16.28 4.98 -12.75
N TRP A 23 16.94 3.84 -12.83
CA TRP A 23 16.67 2.71 -11.95
C TRP A 23 17.33 2.94 -10.59
N VAL A 24 16.58 2.72 -9.51
CA VAL A 24 17.08 2.86 -8.13
C VAL A 24 16.87 1.56 -7.34
N PRO A 25 17.85 1.13 -6.53
CA PRO A 25 17.74 -0.06 -5.68
C PRO A 25 17.02 0.23 -4.35
N PHE A 26 15.92 0.98 -4.36
CA PHE A 26 15.25 1.46 -3.13
C PHE A 26 13.98 0.68 -2.80
N GLU A 27 13.49 0.82 -1.56
CA GLU A 27 12.17 0.32 -1.17
C GLU A 27 11.06 0.91 -2.05
N LEU A 28 10.12 0.05 -2.46
CA LEU A 28 8.95 0.48 -3.23
C LEU A 28 8.19 1.58 -2.48
N GLY A 29 7.91 2.68 -3.18
CA GLY A 29 7.25 3.85 -2.61
C GLY A 29 8.18 4.91 -2.05
N ARG A 30 9.51 4.68 -2.06
CA ARG A 30 10.53 5.65 -1.63
C ARG A 30 11.50 6.01 -2.77
N PRO A 31 11.04 6.75 -3.80
CA PRO A 31 11.83 6.96 -5.02
C PRO A 31 13.10 7.79 -4.79
N LEU A 32 13.20 8.50 -3.67
CA LEU A 32 14.36 9.32 -3.30
C LEU A 32 15.14 8.75 -2.10
N GLY A 33 14.86 7.50 -1.70
CA GLY A 33 15.48 6.86 -0.54
C GLY A 33 14.84 7.24 0.80
N ALA A 34 15.63 7.20 1.87
CA ALA A 34 15.16 7.43 3.25
C ALA A 34 14.66 8.87 3.48
N PRO A 35 13.69 9.05 4.41
CA PRO A 35 13.22 10.38 4.79
C PRO A 35 14.31 11.16 5.54
N ASN A 36 14.26 12.49 5.47
CA ASN A 36 15.19 13.41 6.14
C ASN A 36 16.68 13.26 5.73
N GLU A 37 16.94 12.72 4.54
CA GLU A 37 18.29 12.62 3.95
C GLU A 37 18.44 13.57 2.75
N PRO A 38 18.47 14.91 2.97
CA PRO A 38 18.36 15.89 1.89
C PRO A 38 19.49 15.79 0.88
N ASP A 39 20.73 15.56 1.31
CA ASP A 39 21.88 15.47 0.41
C ASP A 39 21.78 14.25 -0.52
N PHE A 40 21.34 13.11 0.01
CA PHE A 40 21.08 11.90 -0.77
C PHE A 40 19.91 12.11 -1.75
N GLN A 41 18.80 12.67 -1.28
CA GLN A 41 17.62 12.93 -2.11
C GLN A 41 17.95 13.89 -3.26
N ILE A 42 18.75 14.92 -3.00
CA ILE A 42 19.23 15.85 -4.02
C ILE A 42 20.15 15.14 -5.01
N ASP A 43 21.01 14.23 -4.57
CA ASP A 43 21.88 13.46 -5.47
C ASP A 43 21.09 12.55 -6.42
N VAL A 44 20.08 11.84 -5.91
CA VAL A 44 19.13 11.05 -6.73
C VAL A 44 18.49 11.93 -7.80
N LEU A 45 17.98 13.11 -7.42
CA LEU A 45 17.36 14.05 -8.36
C LEU A 45 18.36 14.56 -9.40
N ARG A 46 19.58 14.91 -9.00
CA ARG A 46 20.63 15.34 -9.94
C ARG A 46 20.99 14.24 -10.92
N THR A 47 21.07 13.00 -10.46
CA THR A 47 21.37 11.85 -11.30
C THR A 47 20.25 11.56 -12.29
N LEU A 48 18.98 11.68 -11.86
CA LEU A 48 17.84 11.62 -12.77
C LEU A 48 17.89 12.72 -13.81
N LEU A 49 18.11 13.98 -13.41
CA LEU A 49 18.10 15.12 -14.32
C LEU A 49 19.27 15.10 -15.31
N ARG A 50 20.41 14.49 -14.95
CA ARG A 50 21.54 14.29 -15.86
C ARG A 50 21.19 13.43 -17.07
N THR A 51 20.19 12.54 -16.97
CA THR A 51 19.69 11.78 -18.13
C THR A 51 19.13 12.69 -19.23
N LEU A 52 18.79 13.95 -18.94
CA LEU A 52 18.35 14.93 -19.94
C LEU A 52 19.45 15.30 -20.93
N ASP A 53 20.72 15.11 -20.58
CA ASP A 53 21.86 15.35 -21.47
C ASP A 53 21.95 14.28 -22.59
N GLU A 54 21.23 13.16 -22.43
CA GLU A 54 21.17 12.10 -23.43
C GLU A 54 20.40 12.53 -24.68
N LYS A 55 21.09 12.46 -25.82
CA LYS A 55 20.61 12.92 -27.12
C LYS A 55 19.72 11.90 -27.85
N HIS A 56 19.77 10.64 -27.42
CA HIS A 56 19.00 9.53 -27.98
C HIS A 56 18.38 8.73 -26.83
N GLY A 57 17.26 8.05 -27.09
CA GLY A 57 16.60 7.16 -26.13
C GLY A 57 16.15 5.86 -26.81
N PRO A 58 15.66 4.86 -26.05
CA PRO A 58 15.44 4.81 -24.61
C PRO A 58 16.75 4.76 -23.79
N VAL A 59 16.75 5.40 -22.63
CA VAL A 59 17.88 5.35 -21.70
C VAL A 59 17.42 4.85 -20.34
N LEU A 60 18.11 3.82 -19.84
CA LEU A 60 18.00 3.33 -18.48
C LEU A 60 19.36 3.46 -17.80
N VAL A 61 19.45 4.35 -16.81
CA VAL A 61 20.67 4.57 -16.02
C VAL A 61 20.50 3.94 -14.65
N ASP A 62 21.58 3.36 -14.13
CA ASP A 62 21.61 2.76 -12.80
C ASP A 62 22.09 3.79 -11.78
N TYR A 63 21.31 3.99 -10.72
CA TYR A 63 21.78 4.79 -9.59
C TYR A 63 22.83 3.99 -8.78
N PRO A 64 24.02 4.56 -8.52
CA PRO A 64 25.17 3.81 -8.02
C PRO A 64 25.19 3.59 -6.49
N HIS A 65 24.24 4.15 -5.75
CA HIS A 65 24.24 4.13 -4.28
C HIS A 65 22.98 3.48 -3.73
N GLU A 66 23.15 2.69 -2.67
CA GLU A 66 22.02 2.20 -1.87
C GLU A 66 21.41 3.35 -1.07
N ALA A 67 20.11 3.26 -0.77
CA ALA A 67 19.48 4.21 0.13
C ALA A 67 20.06 4.07 1.56
N PRO A 68 20.28 5.18 2.29
CA PRO A 68 20.60 5.12 3.70
C PRO A 68 19.54 4.32 4.46
N ALA A 69 19.95 3.58 5.49
CA ALA A 69 19.00 2.87 6.35
C ALA A 69 18.05 3.89 7.00
N SER A 70 16.75 3.69 6.89
CA SER A 70 15.81 4.57 7.58
C SER A 70 15.98 4.40 9.09
N SER A 71 16.23 5.49 9.82
CA SER A 71 16.33 5.47 11.28
C SER A 71 15.00 5.19 11.99
N GLY A 72 13.90 5.09 11.24
CA GLY A 72 12.65 4.54 11.72
C GLY A 72 12.77 3.03 11.75
N ALA A 73 12.76 2.46 12.96
CA ALA A 73 12.61 1.03 13.16
C ALA A 73 11.46 0.48 12.28
N GLU A 74 11.50 -0.84 12.07
CA GLU A 74 10.41 -1.67 11.54
C GLU A 74 9.14 -1.59 12.42
N GLU A 75 8.71 -0.40 12.83
CA GLU A 75 7.40 -0.20 13.43
C GLU A 75 6.39 -0.54 12.36
N PRO A 76 5.54 -1.55 12.59
CA PRO A 76 4.50 -1.90 11.65
C PRO A 76 3.71 -0.63 11.33
N TRP A 77 3.61 -0.26 10.05
CA TRP A 77 2.72 0.80 9.58
C TRP A 77 1.24 0.53 9.90
N ALA A 78 0.94 -0.62 10.49
CA ALA A 78 -0.34 -0.92 11.08
C ALA A 78 -0.39 -0.41 12.53
N CYS A 79 -1.31 0.50 12.81
CA CYS A 79 -1.91 0.55 14.13
C CYS A 79 -2.60 -0.79 14.38
N LEU A 80 -1.91 -1.70 15.09
CA LEU A 80 -2.54 -2.93 15.56
C LEU A 80 -3.65 -2.51 16.53
N ILE A 81 -4.90 -2.67 16.10
CA ILE A 81 -6.06 -2.56 17.00
C ILE A 81 -6.26 -3.97 17.57
N PRO A 82 -5.81 -4.27 18.79
CA PRO A 82 -6.00 -5.59 19.36
C PRO A 82 -7.52 -5.81 19.57
N PRO A 83 -8.11 -6.87 18.99
CA PRO A 83 -9.51 -7.17 19.23
C PRO A 83 -9.69 -7.57 20.71
N PRO A 84 -10.79 -7.14 21.38
CA PRO A 84 -11.13 -7.64 22.70
C PRO A 84 -11.29 -9.17 22.71
N PRO A 85 -11.12 -9.85 23.87
CA PRO A 85 -11.29 -11.29 23.95
C PRO A 85 -12.71 -11.72 23.53
N LEU A 86 -12.79 -12.82 22.78
CA LEU A 86 -14.06 -13.41 22.35
C LEU A 86 -14.70 -14.20 23.50
N LYS A 87 -16.02 -14.37 23.43
CA LYS A 87 -16.74 -15.28 24.32
C LYS A 87 -16.50 -16.73 23.87
N PRO A 88 -16.70 -17.73 24.74
CA PRO A 88 -16.71 -19.13 24.31
C PRO A 88 -17.74 -19.34 23.20
N ALA A 89 -17.31 -19.95 22.10
CA ALA A 89 -18.15 -20.28 20.95
C ALA A 89 -18.39 -21.79 20.89
N GLY A 90 -19.58 -22.21 20.47
CA GLY A 90 -19.96 -23.62 20.32
C GLY A 90 -19.52 -24.25 18.99
N SER A 91 -19.21 -23.44 17.98
CA SER A 91 -18.68 -23.87 16.68
C SER A 91 -17.64 -22.91 16.12
N GLU A 92 -16.89 -23.36 15.11
CA GLU A 92 -15.92 -22.53 14.38
C GLU A 92 -16.61 -21.38 13.62
N ALA A 93 -17.74 -21.66 12.96
CA ALA A 93 -18.55 -20.63 12.31
C ALA A 93 -19.05 -19.57 13.31
N GLU A 94 -19.41 -19.96 14.53
CA GLU A 94 -19.79 -19.03 15.59
C GLU A 94 -18.60 -18.18 16.04
N ALA A 95 -17.42 -18.79 16.25
CA ALA A 95 -16.20 -18.07 16.61
C ALA A 95 -15.80 -17.04 15.55
N LEU A 96 -15.86 -17.41 14.27
CA LEU A 96 -15.59 -16.53 13.13
C LEU A 96 -16.62 -15.39 13.04
N SER A 97 -17.91 -15.70 13.21
CA SER A 97 -18.98 -14.70 13.25
C SER A 97 -18.77 -13.69 14.37
N GLN A 98 -18.40 -14.16 15.57
CA GLN A 98 -18.13 -13.29 16.72
C GLN A 98 -16.93 -12.36 16.43
N ARG A 99 -15.84 -12.90 15.86
CA ARG A 99 -14.65 -12.13 15.51
C ARG A 99 -14.94 -11.06 14.45
N LEU A 100 -15.65 -11.43 13.39
CA LEU A 100 -15.98 -10.51 12.30
C LEU A 100 -16.91 -9.38 12.76
N ASN A 101 -17.93 -9.69 13.56
CA ASN A 101 -18.84 -8.67 14.11
C ASN A 101 -18.10 -7.66 15.01
N GLN A 102 -17.13 -8.14 15.79
CA GLN A 102 -16.33 -7.30 16.66
C GLN A 102 -15.44 -6.34 15.84
N GLU A 103 -14.76 -6.84 14.82
CA GLU A 103 -13.93 -6.03 13.92
C GLU A 103 -14.77 -4.97 13.20
N ILE A 104 -15.93 -5.36 12.67
CA ILE A 104 -16.89 -4.42 12.06
C ILE A 104 -17.32 -3.34 13.05
N SER A 105 -17.55 -3.69 14.32
CA SER A 105 -17.95 -2.73 15.35
C SER A 105 -16.83 -1.73 15.66
N LEU A 106 -15.57 -2.18 15.67
CA LEU A 106 -14.41 -1.31 15.86
C LEU A 106 -14.22 -0.33 14.69
N LEU A 107 -14.54 -0.76 13.46
CA LEU A 107 -14.40 0.06 12.26
C LEU A 107 -15.64 0.92 11.94
N ARG A 108 -16.78 0.66 12.58
CA ARG A 108 -18.05 1.35 12.30
C ARG A 108 -17.99 2.89 12.42
N PRO A 109 -17.35 3.49 13.44
CA PRO A 109 -17.27 4.95 13.53
C PRO A 109 -16.59 5.60 12.31
N TRP A 110 -15.51 4.97 11.82
CA TRP A 110 -14.78 5.45 10.64
C TRP A 110 -15.58 5.27 9.34
N TYR A 111 -16.34 4.18 9.25
CA TYR A 111 -17.26 3.96 8.14
C TYR A 111 -18.36 5.04 8.12
N ASP A 112 -18.99 5.30 9.26
CA ASP A 112 -20.08 6.28 9.38
C ASP A 112 -19.58 7.69 9.05
N GLU A 113 -18.39 8.07 9.52
CA GLU A 113 -17.75 9.35 9.19
C GLU A 113 -17.46 9.47 7.69
N SER A 114 -16.94 8.41 7.07
CA SER A 114 -16.68 8.38 5.62
C SER A 114 -17.96 8.53 4.80
N VAL A 115 -19.05 7.86 5.21
CA VAL A 115 -20.36 7.97 4.55
C VAL A 115 -20.94 9.37 4.72
N SER A 116 -20.85 9.95 5.91
CA SER A 116 -21.29 11.32 6.21
C SER A 116 -20.54 12.34 5.34
N SER A 117 -19.21 12.23 5.28
CA SER A 117 -18.33 13.12 4.50
C SER A 117 -18.57 13.01 2.99
N ARG A 118 -18.76 11.80 2.47
CA ARG A 118 -18.87 11.53 1.03
C ARG A 118 -20.31 11.54 0.49
N GLY A 119 -21.31 11.49 1.38
CA GLY A 119 -22.72 11.34 1.04
C GLY A 119 -23.10 10.01 0.38
N ARG A 120 -22.17 9.03 0.34
CA ARG A 120 -22.37 7.72 -0.29
C ARG A 120 -21.46 6.66 0.32
N THR A 121 -21.84 5.39 0.17
CA THR A 121 -21.01 4.24 0.52
C THR A 121 -20.33 3.65 -0.72
N ALA A 122 -19.10 3.14 -0.57
CA ALA A 122 -18.36 2.43 -1.62
C ALA A 122 -18.55 0.90 -1.57
N VAL A 123 -19.14 0.40 -0.49
CA VAL A 123 -19.52 -1.01 -0.31
C VAL A 123 -21.01 -1.18 -0.68
N ARG A 124 -21.53 -2.41 -0.63
CA ARG A 124 -22.97 -2.74 -0.87
C ARG A 124 -23.39 -2.91 -2.34
N THR A 125 -22.46 -3.19 -3.25
CA THR A 125 -22.77 -3.48 -4.67
C THR A 125 -23.62 -4.75 -4.86
N SER A 126 -23.59 -5.67 -3.90
CA SER A 126 -24.45 -6.88 -3.88
C SER A 126 -25.87 -6.63 -3.38
N GLY A 127 -26.20 -5.42 -2.88
CA GLY A 127 -27.48 -5.12 -2.25
C GLY A 127 -27.61 -5.60 -0.79
N LEU A 128 -26.70 -6.45 -0.31
CA LEU A 128 -26.66 -6.96 1.06
C LEU A 128 -26.10 -5.92 2.03
N THR A 129 -26.65 -5.83 3.24
CA THR A 129 -26.06 -5.02 4.30
C THR A 129 -24.77 -5.64 4.82
N ILE A 130 -23.98 -4.85 5.56
CA ILE A 130 -22.77 -5.36 6.23
C ILE A 130 -23.12 -6.52 7.18
N ALA A 131 -24.27 -6.46 7.86
CA ALA A 131 -24.71 -7.54 8.75
C ALA A 131 -25.08 -8.82 7.98
N ASP A 132 -25.77 -8.67 6.84
CA ASP A 132 -26.11 -9.82 5.99
C ASP A 132 -24.84 -10.51 5.49
N MET A 133 -23.82 -9.74 5.10
CA MET A 133 -22.53 -10.29 4.67
C MET A 133 -21.86 -11.14 5.75
N VAL A 134 -21.95 -10.76 7.03
CA VAL A 134 -21.40 -11.55 8.13
C VAL A 134 -22.05 -12.93 8.21
N SER A 135 -23.38 -13.00 8.05
CA SER A 135 -24.12 -14.27 8.09
C SER A 135 -23.78 -15.23 6.94
N VAL A 136 -23.16 -14.73 5.87
CA VAL A 136 -22.73 -15.53 4.71
C VAL A 136 -21.25 -15.90 4.82
N LEU A 137 -20.40 -14.93 5.17
CA LEU A 137 -18.94 -15.09 5.13
C LEU A 137 -18.42 -16.04 6.23
N ALA A 138 -19.00 -16.00 7.43
CA ALA A 138 -18.50 -16.81 8.53
C ALA A 138 -18.77 -18.32 8.36
N PRO A 139 -19.98 -18.77 7.95
CA PRO A 139 -20.21 -20.18 7.61
C PRO A 139 -19.35 -20.63 6.43
N TYR A 140 -19.30 -19.81 5.36
CA TYR A 140 -18.50 -20.13 4.17
C TYR A 140 -17.01 -20.33 4.51
N ALA A 141 -16.43 -19.49 5.37
CA ALA A 141 -15.05 -19.61 5.80
C ALA A 141 -14.81 -20.84 6.70
N ALA A 142 -15.83 -21.30 7.43
CA ALA A 142 -15.80 -22.55 8.20
C ALA A 142 -16.03 -23.80 7.33
N GLY A 143 -16.34 -23.64 6.03
CA GLY A 143 -16.67 -24.74 5.13
C GLY A 143 -18.10 -25.28 5.29
N GLU A 144 -18.99 -24.48 5.88
CA GLU A 144 -20.43 -24.76 6.05
C GLU A 144 -21.28 -24.14 4.92
#